data_AF-A0A3B8IZN3-F1
#
_entry.id   AF-A0A3B8IZN3-F1
#
_cell.length_a   1.000
_cell.length_b   1.000
_cell.length_c   1.000
_cell.angle_alpha   90.00
_cell.angle_beta   90.00
_cell.angle_gamma   90.00
#
_symmetry.space_group_name_H-M   'P 1'
#
loop_
_entity.id
_entity.type
_entity.pdbx_description
1 polymer ?
#
loop_
_entity_poly.entity_id
_entity_poly.type
_entity_poly.pdbx_seq_one_letter_code
_entity_poly.pdbx_strand_id
1 'polypeptide(L)'
;ATATAVPYSESFEGGTGVWNQASCDDIDWTRDANGTPSSGTGPSSGSAGSWYMYVEVSGNGTGYPNKDADLFAAFDLSGTSSPEISFDYHANGNAVGTLNLDASTDGVNFVNLWTISGSQGGNWNSATVDLSGYAGSTVTLRFAATSASSWQGDIAIDNLSIAESGGGGGGGGGGTTDDCGNANGISASTGAFNQYTWNVPAGTQELVVSISGGTGDADLYVRQAAAPTTSSYDCRPYLNGNNETCTFQNPTPGT
;
A
#
# COMPACT_ATOMS: atom_id res chain seq x y z
N ALA A 1 -8.74 -4.98 9.62
CA ALA A 1 -9.70 -6.06 9.34
C ALA A 1 -8.94 -7.37 9.22
N THR A 2 -9.59 -8.46 8.83
CA THR A 2 -8.96 -9.79 8.70
C THR A 2 -8.23 -9.90 7.36
N ALA A 3 -7.03 -10.47 7.36
CA ALA A 3 -6.23 -10.69 6.16
C ALA A 3 -6.79 -11.83 5.28
N THR A 4 -6.49 -11.75 3.98
CA THR A 4 -6.94 -12.70 2.95
C THR A 4 -6.09 -13.98 2.96
N ALA A 5 -6.73 -15.15 2.95
CA ALA A 5 -6.02 -16.42 2.90
C ALA A 5 -5.35 -16.63 1.52
N VAL A 6 -4.20 -17.32 1.53
CA VAL A 6 -3.49 -17.75 0.31
C VAL A 6 -3.73 -19.25 0.05
N PRO A 7 -3.71 -19.72 -1.23
CA PRO A 7 -3.34 -18.95 -2.41
C PRO A 7 -4.37 -17.91 -2.84
N TYR A 8 -3.91 -16.86 -3.50
CA TYR A 8 -4.74 -15.78 -4.01
C TYR A 8 -4.32 -15.44 -5.43
N SER A 9 -5.29 -15.08 -6.28
CA SER A 9 -5.05 -14.65 -7.66
C SER A 9 -5.99 -13.50 -8.02
N GLU A 10 -5.48 -12.51 -8.74
CA GLU A 10 -6.26 -11.37 -9.23
C GLU A 10 -5.83 -10.99 -10.64
N SER A 11 -6.74 -11.11 -11.61
CA SER A 11 -6.56 -10.67 -12.99
C SER A 11 -7.39 -9.42 -13.31
N PHE A 12 -8.00 -8.82 -12.28
CA PHE A 12 -8.88 -7.68 -12.34
C PHE A 12 -10.14 -7.85 -13.20
N GLU A 13 -10.40 -8.99 -13.83
CA GLU A 13 -11.58 -9.20 -14.68
C GLU A 13 -12.91 -9.02 -13.93
N GLY A 14 -12.94 -9.36 -12.65
CA GLY A 14 -14.12 -9.26 -11.78
C GLY A 14 -14.23 -7.97 -10.96
N GLY A 15 -13.26 -7.05 -11.04
CA GLY A 15 -13.15 -5.86 -10.20
C GLY A 15 -11.75 -5.70 -9.63
N THR A 16 -11.60 -5.06 -8.46
CA THR A 16 -10.30 -4.93 -7.76
C THR A 16 -10.05 -6.06 -6.75
N GLY A 17 -11.00 -6.98 -6.59
CA GLY A 17 -10.94 -8.05 -5.60
C GLY A 17 -10.74 -7.53 -4.19
N VAL A 18 -9.63 -7.94 -3.55
CA VAL A 18 -9.27 -7.50 -2.19
C VAL A 18 -8.35 -6.27 -2.17
N TRP A 19 -7.93 -5.77 -3.33
CA TRP A 19 -7.04 -4.61 -3.44
C TRP A 19 -7.83 -3.30 -3.30
N ASN A 20 -7.24 -2.37 -2.56
CA ASN A 20 -7.86 -1.10 -2.18
C ASN A 20 -6.93 0.04 -2.52
N GLN A 21 -7.51 1.15 -2.94
CA GLN A 21 -6.79 2.41 -3.04
C GLN A 21 -6.48 2.94 -1.65
N ALA A 22 -5.29 3.50 -1.49
CA ALA A 22 -5.06 4.46 -0.42
C ALA A 22 -5.95 5.69 -0.62
N SER A 23 -6.14 6.45 0.46
CA SER A 23 -6.90 7.71 0.43
C SER A 23 -6.07 8.92 0.82
N CYS A 24 -4.79 8.68 1.11
CA CYS A 24 -3.81 9.63 1.62
C CYS A 24 -2.70 9.91 0.61
N ASP A 25 -2.73 9.25 -0.55
CA ASP A 25 -1.87 9.46 -1.70
C ASP A 25 -2.41 10.59 -2.60
N ASP A 26 -1.66 10.92 -3.65
CA ASP A 26 -1.99 12.07 -4.49
C ASP A 26 -3.02 11.74 -5.57
N ILE A 27 -2.98 10.51 -6.09
CA ILE A 27 -3.80 10.02 -7.20
C ILE A 27 -4.09 8.53 -7.03
N ASP A 28 -5.22 8.07 -7.59
CA ASP A 28 -5.61 6.66 -7.50
C ASP A 28 -5.08 5.82 -8.67
N TRP A 29 -4.90 4.51 -8.43
CA TRP A 29 -4.89 3.56 -9.54
C TRP A 29 -6.24 3.55 -10.26
N THR A 30 -6.27 3.19 -11.53
CA THR A 30 -7.49 3.13 -12.34
C THR A 30 -7.58 1.77 -12.99
N ARG A 31 -8.78 1.19 -12.98
CA ARG A 31 -9.06 -0.08 -13.67
C ARG A 31 -9.55 0.22 -15.08
N ASP A 32 -8.89 -0.34 -16.09
CA ASP A 32 -9.29 -0.17 -17.49
C ASP A 32 -9.08 -1.44 -18.32
N ALA A 33 -9.73 -1.48 -19.48
CA ALA A 33 -9.63 -2.54 -20.48
C ALA A 33 -9.61 -2.03 -21.93
N ASN A 34 -9.53 -0.71 -22.16
CA ASN A 34 -9.65 -0.11 -23.50
C ASN A 34 -8.42 0.72 -23.91
N GLY A 35 -7.32 0.59 -23.17
CA GLY A 35 -6.09 1.32 -23.41
C GLY A 35 -6.06 2.63 -22.64
N THR A 36 -4.87 3.00 -22.17
CA THR A 36 -4.70 4.24 -21.42
C THR A 36 -4.98 5.48 -22.29
N PRO A 37 -5.56 6.55 -21.72
CA PRO A 37 -5.79 7.84 -22.39
C PRO A 37 -4.59 8.44 -23.13
N SER A 38 -3.38 8.18 -22.65
CA SER A 38 -2.11 8.59 -23.23
C SER A 38 -1.73 7.71 -24.43
N SER A 39 -1.57 8.35 -25.59
CA SER A 39 -1.21 7.64 -26.82
C SER A 39 0.23 7.10 -26.77
N GLY A 40 0.38 5.79 -26.90
CA GLY A 40 1.67 5.12 -27.15
C GLY A 40 2.51 4.82 -25.91
N THR A 41 1.95 4.93 -24.71
CA THR A 41 2.63 4.64 -23.45
C THR A 41 2.10 3.37 -22.82
N GLY A 42 0.82 3.32 -22.42
CA GLY A 42 0.24 2.20 -21.68
C GLY A 42 -0.21 1.00 -22.54
N PRO A 43 -0.58 -0.10 -21.89
CA PRO A 43 -1.00 -1.32 -22.56
C PRO A 43 -2.38 -1.14 -23.22
N SER A 44 -2.63 -1.87 -24.32
CA SER A 44 -3.93 -1.87 -25.01
C SER A 44 -4.95 -2.83 -24.40
N SER A 45 -4.50 -3.77 -23.58
CA SER A 45 -5.27 -4.81 -22.90
C SER A 45 -4.48 -5.37 -21.73
N GLY A 46 -5.16 -6.00 -20.78
CA GLY A 46 -4.54 -6.76 -19.69
C GLY A 46 -3.62 -7.87 -20.20
N SER A 47 -2.70 -8.31 -19.34
CA SER A 47 -1.85 -9.46 -19.59
C SER A 47 -2.61 -10.79 -19.41
N ALA A 48 -3.63 -10.80 -18.54
CA ALA A 48 -4.46 -11.96 -18.22
C ALA A 48 -5.95 -11.67 -18.45
N GLY A 49 -6.30 -11.37 -19.70
CA GLY A 49 -7.66 -11.04 -20.10
C GLY A 49 -7.70 -9.71 -20.82
N SER A 50 -8.60 -8.83 -20.42
CA SER A 50 -8.74 -7.48 -20.97
C SER A 50 -8.48 -6.39 -19.93
N TRP A 51 -8.78 -6.64 -18.66
CA TRP A 51 -8.69 -5.65 -17.59
C TRP A 51 -7.33 -5.65 -16.91
N TYR A 52 -6.92 -4.46 -16.45
CA TYR A 52 -5.70 -4.26 -15.67
C TYR A 52 -5.87 -3.04 -14.75
N MET A 53 -4.95 -2.89 -13.79
CA MET A 53 -4.83 -1.67 -13.00
C MET A 53 -3.69 -0.82 -13.55
N TYR A 54 -3.87 0.49 -13.65
CA TYR A 54 -2.83 1.41 -14.10
C TYR A 54 -2.88 2.75 -13.38
N VAL A 55 -1.78 3.49 -13.39
CA VAL A 55 -1.75 4.88 -12.89
C VAL A 55 -1.86 5.83 -14.07
N GLU A 56 -2.86 6.70 -14.03
CA GLU A 56 -3.12 7.71 -15.06
C GLU A 56 -2.16 8.89 -14.93
N VAL A 57 -1.06 8.85 -15.66
CA VAL A 57 -0.05 9.90 -15.61
C VAL A 57 -0.38 11.07 -16.54
N SER A 58 -1.33 10.94 -17.48
CA SER A 58 -1.62 11.98 -18.48
C SER A 58 -2.80 12.89 -18.17
N GLY A 59 -3.51 12.63 -17.06
CA GLY A 59 -4.69 13.38 -16.64
C GLY A 59 -4.48 14.90 -16.58
N ASN A 60 -5.55 15.65 -16.88
CA ASN A 60 -5.72 17.10 -17.08
C ASN A 60 -5.06 18.02 -16.02
N GLY A 61 -3.73 17.98 -15.90
CA GLY A 61 -2.90 18.81 -15.04
C GLY A 61 -2.62 18.29 -13.62
N THR A 62 -3.00 17.04 -13.27
CA THR A 62 -2.88 16.53 -11.88
C THR A 62 -2.10 15.22 -11.70
N GLY A 63 -1.91 14.40 -12.75
CA GLY A 63 -1.27 13.08 -12.63
C GLY A 63 0.26 13.09 -12.47
N TYR A 64 0.89 14.26 -12.64
CA TYR A 64 2.33 14.48 -12.59
C TYR A 64 2.61 15.96 -12.25
N PRO A 65 3.81 16.30 -11.74
CA PRO A 65 4.94 15.42 -11.41
C PRO A 65 4.93 14.87 -9.98
N ASN A 66 5.65 13.76 -9.75
CA ASN A 66 5.91 13.16 -8.44
C ASN A 66 4.64 12.93 -7.62
N LYS A 67 3.65 12.30 -8.26
CA LYS A 67 2.40 11.91 -7.58
C LYS A 67 2.46 10.47 -7.18
N ASP A 68 2.13 10.20 -5.94
CA ASP A 68 2.06 8.86 -5.39
C ASP A 68 0.66 8.25 -5.57
N ALA A 69 0.63 6.95 -5.86
CA ALA A 69 -0.55 6.10 -6.00
C ALA A 69 -0.30 4.74 -5.36
N ASP A 70 -1.06 4.41 -4.33
CA ASP A 70 -0.85 3.23 -3.51
C ASP A 70 -2.07 2.29 -3.58
N LEU A 71 -1.82 1.05 -4.05
CA LEU A 71 -2.81 -0.02 -4.07
C LEU A 71 -2.36 -1.14 -3.14
N PHE A 72 -3.18 -1.49 -2.14
CA PHE A 72 -2.76 -2.41 -1.08
C PHE A 72 -3.79 -3.49 -0.73
N ALA A 73 -3.29 -4.60 -0.18
CA ALA A 73 -4.08 -5.72 0.34
C ALA A 73 -3.31 -6.47 1.44
N ALA A 74 -4.04 -7.05 2.40
CA ALA A 74 -3.45 -7.86 3.47
C ALA A 74 -3.67 -9.36 3.23
N PHE A 75 -2.63 -10.18 3.46
CA PHE A 75 -2.61 -11.62 3.24
C PHE A 75 -2.14 -12.37 4.49
N ASP A 76 -2.82 -13.47 4.79
CA ASP A 76 -2.46 -14.42 5.85
C ASP A 76 -1.53 -15.49 5.27
N LEU A 77 -0.26 -15.42 5.66
CA LEU A 77 0.80 -16.36 5.28
C LEU A 77 1.12 -17.35 6.41
N SER A 78 0.27 -17.45 7.44
CA SER A 78 0.50 -18.30 8.61
C SER A 78 0.64 -19.80 8.27
N GLY A 79 -0.03 -20.24 7.21
CA GLY A 79 0.02 -21.62 6.71
C GLY A 79 1.13 -21.89 5.68
N THR A 80 2.00 -20.92 5.41
CA THR A 80 2.98 -21.00 4.31
C THR A 80 4.40 -21.28 4.78
N SER A 81 5.22 -21.83 3.89
CA SER A 81 6.62 -22.19 4.13
C SER A 81 7.60 -21.44 3.22
N SER A 82 7.23 -21.19 1.98
CA SER A 82 8.01 -20.43 1.01
C SER A 82 7.07 -19.62 0.11
N PRO A 83 6.28 -18.69 0.69
CA PRO A 83 5.37 -17.86 -0.09
C PRO A 83 6.12 -16.94 -1.04
N GLU A 84 5.54 -16.71 -2.22
CA GLU A 84 5.97 -15.73 -3.20
C GLU A 84 4.75 -14.97 -3.75
N ILE A 85 4.99 -13.77 -4.26
CA ILE A 85 4.04 -13.05 -5.10
C ILE A 85 4.61 -12.94 -6.52
N SER A 86 3.80 -13.28 -7.51
CA SER A 86 4.06 -12.99 -8.91
C SER A 86 3.01 -12.04 -9.47
N PHE A 87 3.42 -11.25 -10.47
CA PHE A 87 2.56 -10.31 -11.15
C PHE A 87 3.14 -9.94 -12.51
N ASP A 88 2.28 -9.53 -13.42
CA ASP A 88 2.67 -8.88 -14.66
C ASP A 88 2.65 -7.36 -14.48
N TYR A 89 3.60 -6.67 -15.11
CA TYR A 89 3.70 -5.23 -15.11
C TYR A 89 4.01 -4.68 -16.50
N HIS A 90 3.52 -3.47 -16.75
CA HIS A 90 3.79 -2.69 -17.96
C HIS A 90 4.26 -1.30 -17.57
N ALA A 91 5.30 -0.81 -18.25
CA ALA A 91 5.92 0.46 -17.94
C ALA A 91 6.62 0.99 -19.19
N ASN A 92 5.97 1.88 -19.94
CA ASN A 92 6.52 2.36 -21.20
C ASN A 92 6.23 3.84 -21.43
N GLY A 93 7.27 4.57 -21.84
CA GLY A 93 7.19 6.00 -22.15
C GLY A 93 8.44 6.77 -21.76
N ASN A 94 8.45 8.07 -22.06
CA ASN A 94 9.60 8.95 -21.82
C ASN A 94 9.68 9.48 -20.38
N ALA A 95 8.62 9.30 -19.58
CA ALA A 95 8.52 9.77 -18.21
C ALA A 95 7.79 8.75 -17.33
N VAL A 96 8.18 7.48 -17.47
CA VAL A 96 7.79 6.46 -16.50
C VAL A 96 8.52 6.76 -15.19
N GLY A 97 7.77 6.82 -14.10
CA GLY A 97 8.35 7.01 -12.77
C GLY A 97 8.83 5.70 -12.17
N THR A 98 8.39 5.40 -10.95
CA THR A 98 8.77 4.18 -10.22
C THR A 98 7.55 3.34 -9.88
N LEU A 99 7.69 2.03 -9.95
CA LEU A 99 6.75 1.08 -9.37
C LEU A 99 7.50 0.23 -8.36
N ASN A 100 6.98 0.22 -7.14
CA ASN A 100 7.49 -0.54 -6.01
C ASN A 100 6.48 -1.61 -5.61
N LEU A 101 6.99 -2.76 -5.19
CA LEU A 101 6.25 -3.68 -4.34
C LEU A 101 6.85 -3.62 -2.95
N ASP A 102 6.03 -3.17 -2.00
CA ASP A 102 6.40 -3.05 -0.60
C ASP A 102 5.62 -4.06 0.26
N ALA A 103 6.17 -4.39 1.42
CA ALA A 103 5.54 -5.26 2.40
C ALA A 103 5.65 -4.71 3.82
N SER A 104 4.61 -4.90 4.61
CA SER A 104 4.53 -4.49 6.02
C SER A 104 3.84 -5.55 6.88
N THR A 105 4.34 -5.79 8.08
CA THR A 105 3.69 -6.70 9.06
C THR A 105 2.81 -5.97 10.07
N ASP A 106 2.91 -4.65 10.15
CA ASP A 106 2.10 -3.81 11.04
C ASP A 106 1.10 -2.93 10.27
N GLY A 107 1.17 -2.90 8.93
CA GLY A 107 0.36 -2.07 8.05
C GLY A 107 0.81 -0.62 8.01
N VAL A 108 1.98 -0.31 8.57
CA VAL A 108 2.46 1.07 8.76
C VAL A 108 3.90 1.25 8.28
N ASN A 109 4.79 0.32 8.64
CA ASN A 109 6.19 0.34 8.26
C ASN A 109 6.40 -0.58 7.05
N PHE A 110 6.55 0.03 5.88
CA PHE A 110 6.74 -0.67 4.62
C PHE A 110 8.22 -0.83 4.27
N VAL A 111 8.58 -2.05 3.88
CA VAL A 111 9.90 -2.40 3.34
C VAL A 111 9.76 -2.64 1.85
N ASN A 112 10.58 -1.96 1.04
CA ASN A 112 10.62 -2.20 -0.39
C ASN A 112 11.26 -3.55 -0.70
N LEU A 113 10.52 -4.42 -1.39
CA LEU A 113 10.98 -5.74 -1.79
C LEU A 113 11.43 -5.78 -3.25
N TRP A 114 10.83 -4.94 -4.08
CA TRP A 114 11.10 -4.89 -5.50
C TRP A 114 10.79 -3.51 -6.07
N THR A 115 11.52 -3.12 -7.12
CA THR A 115 11.34 -1.83 -7.78
C THR A 115 11.70 -1.91 -9.27
N ILE A 116 10.95 -1.17 -10.09
CA ILE A 116 11.38 -0.73 -11.43
C ILE A 116 11.35 0.79 -11.50
N SER A 117 12.18 1.33 -12.38
CA SER A 117 12.23 2.75 -12.68
C SER A 117 12.41 2.98 -14.17
N GLY A 118 11.74 4.00 -14.70
CA GLY A 118 11.84 4.34 -16.11
C GLY A 118 11.24 3.29 -17.05
N SER A 119 11.36 3.53 -18.35
CA SER A 119 10.75 2.68 -19.38
C SER A 119 11.35 1.28 -19.41
N GLN A 120 10.47 0.28 -19.45
CA GLN A 120 10.75 -1.14 -19.61
C GLN A 120 10.38 -1.65 -21.02
N GLY A 121 9.91 -0.75 -21.90
CA GLY A 121 9.44 -1.06 -23.24
C GLY A 121 7.97 -1.49 -23.29
N GLY A 122 7.38 -1.52 -24.49
CA GLY A 122 5.93 -1.65 -24.68
C GLY A 122 5.31 -3.03 -24.44
N ASN A 123 6.06 -4.00 -23.92
CA ASN A 123 5.56 -5.34 -23.63
C ASN A 123 5.20 -5.46 -22.14
N TRP A 124 4.24 -6.33 -21.82
CA TRP A 124 4.08 -6.84 -20.46
C TRP A 124 5.31 -7.65 -20.07
N ASN A 125 5.79 -7.45 -18.84
CA ASN A 125 6.86 -8.20 -18.20
C ASN A 125 6.32 -8.87 -16.94
N SER A 126 7.00 -9.89 -16.43
CA SER A 126 6.59 -10.57 -15.20
C SER A 126 7.66 -10.43 -14.12
N ALA A 127 7.22 -10.29 -12.87
CA ALA A 127 8.08 -10.33 -11.69
C ALA A 127 7.60 -11.42 -10.73
N THR A 128 8.55 -12.03 -10.03
CA THR A 128 8.31 -12.93 -8.89
C THR A 128 9.16 -12.45 -7.73
N VAL A 129 8.54 -12.22 -6.59
CA VAL A 129 9.17 -11.66 -5.39
C VAL A 129 8.97 -12.62 -4.23
N ASP A 130 10.10 -12.98 -3.59
CA ASP A 130 10.12 -13.88 -2.43
C ASP A 130 9.49 -13.19 -1.20
N LEU A 131 8.53 -13.87 -0.57
CA LEU A 131 7.89 -13.44 0.67
C LEU A 131 8.25 -14.35 1.85
N SER A 132 9.26 -15.22 1.71
CA SER A 132 9.66 -16.18 2.75
C SER A 132 9.98 -15.54 4.10
N GLY A 133 10.47 -14.28 4.11
CA GLY A 133 10.68 -13.49 5.33
C GLY A 133 9.40 -13.17 6.12
N TYR A 134 8.23 -13.34 5.51
CA TYR A 134 6.91 -13.09 6.09
C TYR A 134 6.09 -14.37 6.35
N ALA A 135 6.66 -15.55 6.04
CA ALA A 135 6.01 -16.84 6.30
C ALA A 135 5.66 -16.98 7.80
N GLY A 136 4.49 -17.55 8.09
CA GLY A 136 4.01 -17.67 9.48
C GLY A 136 3.32 -16.42 10.04
N SER A 137 3.17 -15.35 9.26
CA SER A 137 2.59 -14.07 9.71
C SER A 137 1.51 -13.54 8.76
N THR A 138 0.89 -12.42 9.14
CA THR A 138 0.08 -11.61 8.24
C THR A 138 0.96 -10.51 7.64
N VAL A 139 0.83 -10.28 6.34
CA VAL A 139 1.55 -9.23 5.62
C VAL A 139 0.59 -8.34 4.82
N THR A 140 0.77 -7.03 4.87
CA THR A 140 0.17 -6.08 3.95
C THR A 140 1.14 -5.84 2.80
N LEU A 141 0.71 -6.12 1.58
CA LEU A 141 1.44 -5.83 0.36
C LEU A 141 0.90 -4.55 -0.27
N ARG A 142 1.79 -3.75 -0.85
CA ARG A 142 1.45 -2.49 -1.50
C ARG A 142 2.19 -2.33 -2.81
N PHE A 143 1.45 -2.11 -3.88
CA PHE A 143 1.98 -1.58 -5.13
C PHE A 143 1.97 -0.06 -5.05
N ALA A 144 3.15 0.51 -4.82
CA ALA A 144 3.34 1.96 -4.71
C ALA A 144 3.95 2.50 -6.01
N ALA A 145 3.22 3.38 -6.68
CA ALA A 145 3.67 4.00 -7.92
C ALA A 145 3.87 5.49 -7.72
N THR A 146 5.00 6.02 -8.22
CA THR A 146 5.27 7.46 -8.24
C THR A 146 5.39 7.91 -9.69
N SER A 147 4.62 8.91 -10.11
CA SER A 147 4.71 9.47 -11.47
C SER A 147 5.96 10.33 -11.67
N ALA A 148 6.54 10.31 -12.89
CA ALA A 148 7.73 11.12 -13.18
C ALA A 148 7.38 12.56 -13.59
N SER A 149 8.25 13.21 -14.36
CA SER A 149 8.17 14.63 -14.69
C SER A 149 7.19 15.00 -15.82
N SER A 150 6.58 14.03 -16.50
CA SER A 150 5.71 14.29 -17.67
C SER A 150 4.61 13.25 -17.84
N TRP A 151 3.63 13.55 -18.67
CA TRP A 151 2.45 12.72 -18.97
C TRP A 151 2.73 11.42 -19.73
N GLN A 152 3.95 11.23 -20.25
CA GLN A 152 4.28 10.14 -21.16
C GLN A 152 4.88 8.92 -20.43
N GLY A 153 4.16 8.30 -19.51
CA GLY A 153 4.71 7.13 -18.82
C GLY A 153 3.72 6.44 -17.91
N ASP A 154 2.85 5.61 -18.49
CA ASP A 154 1.91 4.82 -17.69
C ASP A 154 2.62 3.64 -17.05
N ILE A 155 2.17 3.31 -15.85
CA ILE A 155 2.55 2.11 -15.11
C ILE A 155 1.27 1.29 -14.96
N ALA A 156 1.32 0.01 -15.30
CA ALA A 156 0.20 -0.91 -15.11
C ALA A 156 0.65 -2.23 -14.48
N ILE A 157 -0.27 -2.88 -13.79
CA ILE A 157 -0.12 -4.20 -13.18
C ILE A 157 -1.33 -5.07 -13.53
N ASP A 158 -1.10 -6.37 -13.65
CA ASP A 158 -2.13 -7.38 -13.90
C ASP A 158 -1.63 -8.77 -13.42
N ASN A 159 -2.52 -9.77 -13.44
CA ASN A 159 -2.19 -11.19 -13.23
C ASN A 159 -1.43 -11.46 -11.93
N LEU A 160 -1.91 -10.88 -10.83
CA LEU A 160 -1.34 -11.03 -9.50
C LEU A 160 -1.60 -12.44 -8.98
N SER A 161 -0.61 -13.05 -8.32
CA SER A 161 -0.74 -14.35 -7.67
C SER A 161 0.13 -14.41 -6.42
N ILE A 162 -0.44 -14.80 -5.28
CA ILE A 162 0.29 -15.12 -4.06
C ILE A 162 0.10 -16.61 -3.77
N ALA A 163 1.21 -17.36 -3.68
CA ALA A 163 1.19 -18.80 -3.44
C ALA A 163 2.54 -19.31 -2.89
N GLU A 164 2.64 -20.59 -2.54
CA GLU A 164 3.95 -21.23 -2.31
C GLU A 164 4.77 -21.23 -3.60
N SER A 165 6.09 -21.08 -3.48
CA SER A 165 7.00 -21.25 -4.62
C SER A 165 6.75 -22.63 -5.27
N GLY A 166 6.35 -22.63 -6.54
CA GLY A 166 6.01 -23.84 -7.29
C GLY A 166 4.57 -24.37 -7.14
N GLY A 167 3.67 -23.67 -6.45
CA GLY A 167 2.25 -24.02 -6.30
C GLY A 167 1.32 -23.09 -7.07
N GLY A 168 0.59 -23.61 -8.06
CA GLY A 168 -0.41 -22.85 -8.83
C GLY A 168 -1.59 -22.38 -7.98
N GLY A 169 -1.97 -21.11 -8.18
CA GLY A 169 -2.97 -20.37 -7.39
C GLY A 169 -4.38 -20.99 -7.37
N GLY A 170 -5.01 -20.91 -6.21
CA GLY A 170 -6.41 -21.26 -5.97
C GLY A 170 -6.99 -20.31 -4.92
N GLY A 171 -7.80 -19.36 -5.37
CA GLY A 171 -8.20 -18.17 -4.62
C GLY A 171 -9.13 -18.34 -3.41
N GLY A 172 -9.18 -17.27 -2.62
CA GLY A 172 -10.19 -17.02 -1.59
C GLY A 172 -10.01 -15.65 -0.92
N GLY A 173 -10.59 -14.60 -1.50
CA GLY A 173 -10.46 -13.20 -1.04
C GLY A 173 -11.42 -12.79 0.08
N GLY A 174 -10.89 -12.12 1.12
CA GLY A 174 -11.68 -11.42 2.13
C GLY A 174 -10.83 -10.56 3.09
N GLY A 175 -10.80 -9.23 2.85
CA GLY A 175 -10.58 -8.19 3.88
C GLY A 175 -9.17 -7.62 4.06
N THR A 176 -9.07 -6.37 4.54
CA THR A 176 -7.96 -5.41 4.30
C THR A 176 -7.48 -4.68 5.57
N THR A 177 -6.23 -4.19 5.60
CA THR A 177 -5.71 -3.19 6.58
C THR A 177 -4.91 -2.12 5.84
N ASP A 178 -5.16 -0.86 6.21
CA ASP A 178 -4.99 0.37 5.41
C ASP A 178 -3.59 1.00 5.52
N ASP A 179 -3.06 1.37 4.35
CA ASP A 179 -1.77 2.02 4.09
C ASP A 179 -1.67 3.45 4.65
N CYS A 180 -2.77 4.07 5.05
CA CYS A 180 -2.79 5.43 5.60
C CYS A 180 -2.51 5.54 7.12
N GLY A 181 -1.80 4.57 7.71
CA GLY A 181 -1.43 4.61 9.13
C GLY A 181 -2.58 4.28 10.09
N ASN A 182 -3.65 3.66 9.59
CA ASN A 182 -4.84 3.32 10.36
C ASN A 182 -4.74 1.91 10.96
N ALA A 183 -4.47 1.82 12.26
CA ALA A 183 -4.54 0.56 13.01
C ALA A 183 -5.98 0.30 13.52
N ASN A 184 -6.54 -0.87 13.18
CA ASN A 184 -7.89 -1.28 13.56
C ASN A 184 -7.88 -2.53 14.43
N GLY A 185 -8.86 -2.66 15.34
CA GLY A 185 -8.98 -3.85 16.22
C GLY A 185 -7.94 -3.88 17.35
N ILE A 186 -7.48 -2.70 17.78
CA ILE A 186 -6.46 -2.56 18.82
C ILE A 186 -6.99 -3.06 20.16
N SER A 187 -6.25 -3.96 20.82
CA SER A 187 -6.57 -4.45 22.16
C SER A 187 -5.30 -4.47 23.03
N ALA A 188 -5.44 -4.12 24.31
CA ALA A 188 -4.35 -4.12 25.28
C ALA A 188 -4.89 -4.39 26.69
N SER A 189 -4.05 -4.93 27.57
CA SER A 189 -4.34 -4.99 29.01
C SER A 189 -4.06 -3.64 29.68
N THR A 190 -4.65 -3.42 30.86
CA THR A 190 -4.41 -2.19 31.64
C THR A 190 -2.91 -1.97 31.89
N GLY A 191 -2.40 -0.81 31.49
CA GLY A 191 -0.99 -0.43 31.65
C GLY A 191 -0.05 -0.95 30.56
N ALA A 192 -0.54 -1.70 29.57
CA ALA A 192 0.24 -2.10 28.40
C ALA A 192 0.26 -1.00 27.33
N PHE A 193 1.36 -0.92 26.59
CA PHE A 193 1.52 -0.03 25.44
C PHE A 193 1.47 -0.84 24.15
N ASN A 194 0.62 -0.43 23.22
CA ASN A 194 0.74 -0.81 21.81
C ASN A 194 1.45 0.32 21.08
N GLN A 195 2.49 -0.01 20.32
CA GLN A 195 3.31 0.97 19.63
C GLN A 195 3.13 0.84 18.12
N TYR A 196 2.93 1.97 17.46
CA TYR A 196 2.86 2.12 16.01
C TYR A 196 3.81 3.24 15.60
N THR A 197 4.41 3.12 14.42
CA THR A 197 5.36 4.12 13.90
C THR A 197 4.93 4.48 12.50
N TRP A 198 4.73 5.77 12.23
CA TRP A 198 4.36 6.29 10.91
C TRP A 198 5.46 7.22 10.40
N ASN A 199 5.88 7.05 9.16
CA ASN A 199 6.87 7.93 8.54
C ASN A 199 6.16 9.15 7.92
N VAL A 200 6.35 10.33 8.50
CA VAL A 200 5.76 11.57 8.00
C VAL A 200 6.43 11.97 6.67
N PRO A 201 5.69 12.07 5.56
CA PRO A 201 6.25 12.48 4.27
C PRO A 201 6.77 13.92 4.26
N ALA A 202 7.74 14.19 3.39
CA ALA A 202 8.27 15.54 3.21
C ALA A 202 7.21 16.49 2.66
N GLY A 203 7.06 17.67 3.28
CA GLY A 203 6.07 18.67 2.85
C GLY A 203 4.67 18.48 3.43
N THR A 204 4.47 17.54 4.36
CA THR A 204 3.22 17.39 5.10
C THR A 204 2.84 18.71 5.79
N GLN A 205 1.65 19.24 5.48
CA GLN A 205 1.17 20.50 6.05
C GLN A 205 0.47 20.31 7.40
N GLU A 206 -0.16 19.14 7.59
CA GLU A 206 -0.85 18.79 8.82
C GLU A 206 -0.78 17.27 9.03
N LEU A 207 -0.50 16.86 10.26
CA LEU A 207 -0.64 15.48 10.72
C LEU A 207 -1.67 15.45 11.84
N VAL A 208 -2.68 14.60 11.69
CA VAL A 208 -3.66 14.29 12.73
C VAL A 208 -3.50 12.83 13.13
N VAL A 209 -3.19 12.59 14.40
CA VAL A 209 -3.17 11.25 14.98
C VAL A 209 -4.35 11.17 15.94
N SER A 210 -5.25 10.22 15.72
CA SER A 210 -6.44 10.06 16.55
C SER A 210 -6.71 8.60 16.88
N ILE A 211 -7.25 8.38 18.07
CA ILE A 211 -7.89 7.12 18.45
C ILE A 211 -9.38 7.36 18.63
N SER A 212 -10.19 6.36 18.31
CA SER A 212 -11.64 6.40 18.50
C SER A 212 -12.25 5.02 18.67
N GLY A 213 -13.47 4.97 19.25
CA GLY A 213 -14.26 3.74 19.39
C GLY A 213 -13.82 2.81 20.53
N GLY A 214 -14.33 1.57 20.54
CA GLY A 214 -13.99 0.56 21.56
C GLY A 214 -14.59 0.81 22.96
N THR A 215 -14.02 0.13 23.96
CA THR A 215 -14.39 0.22 25.39
C THR A 215 -13.15 0.41 26.26
N GLY A 216 -13.29 0.95 27.46
CA GLY A 216 -12.16 1.21 28.36
C GLY A 216 -11.68 2.66 28.28
N ASP A 217 -10.38 2.86 28.56
CA ASP A 217 -9.72 4.17 28.67
C ASP A 217 -8.31 4.08 28.08
N ALA A 218 -8.22 4.16 26.76
CA ALA A 218 -6.96 4.13 26.03
C ALA A 218 -6.41 5.55 25.86
N ASP A 219 -5.18 5.75 26.32
CA ASP A 219 -4.46 7.02 26.20
C ASP A 219 -3.65 7.08 24.89
N LEU A 220 -3.66 8.22 24.19
CA LEU A 220 -2.80 8.47 23.03
C LEU A 220 -1.49 9.15 23.45
N TYR A 221 -0.37 8.61 22.98
CA TYR A 221 0.94 9.25 23.06
C TYR A 221 1.58 9.29 21.68
N VAL A 222 2.05 10.47 21.28
CA VAL A 222 2.76 10.66 20.01
C VAL A 222 4.11 11.29 20.28
N ARG A 223 5.14 10.80 19.59
CA ARG A 223 6.49 11.37 19.64
C ARG A 223 7.22 11.09 18.33
N GLN A 224 7.95 12.08 17.86
CA GLN A 224 8.82 11.99 16.69
C GLN A 224 10.22 11.48 17.06
N ALA A 225 10.81 10.70 16.15
CA ALA A 225 12.19 10.19 16.18
C ALA A 225 12.52 9.26 17.35
N ALA A 226 11.55 8.96 18.21
CA ALA A 226 11.68 8.07 19.34
C ALA A 226 10.31 7.57 19.83
N ALA A 227 10.31 6.39 20.44
CA ALA A 227 9.13 5.87 21.12
C ALA A 227 8.60 6.86 22.18
N PRO A 228 7.28 7.14 22.21
CA PRO A 228 6.69 7.88 23.32
C PRO A 228 6.72 7.07 24.62
N THR A 229 6.80 7.74 25.76
CA THR A 229 6.67 7.16 27.10
C THR A 229 5.67 7.97 27.93
N THR A 230 5.34 7.49 29.13
CA THR A 230 4.50 8.24 30.08
C THR A 230 5.10 9.58 30.52
N SER A 231 6.40 9.79 30.31
CA SER A 231 7.13 10.99 30.72
C SER A 231 7.80 11.74 29.57
N SER A 232 7.78 11.21 28.36
CA SER A 232 8.41 11.81 27.18
C SER A 232 7.55 11.60 25.95
N TYR A 233 6.90 12.67 25.53
CA TYR A 233 5.94 12.70 24.42
C TYR A 233 5.92 14.12 23.82
N ASP A 234 5.56 14.21 22.55
CA ASP A 234 5.30 15.49 21.88
C ASP A 234 3.82 15.88 22.01
N CYS A 235 2.93 14.89 22.04
CA CYS A 235 1.52 15.09 22.32
C CYS A 235 0.92 13.94 23.13
N ARG A 236 0.07 14.30 24.09
CA ARG A 236 -0.70 13.39 24.94
C ARG A 236 -1.98 14.10 25.42
N PRO A 237 -3.13 13.91 24.75
CA PRO A 237 -4.38 14.58 25.11
C PRO A 237 -4.88 14.20 26.50
N TYR A 238 -4.76 12.91 26.86
CA TYR A 238 -5.11 12.37 28.18
C TYR A 238 -6.55 12.65 28.60
N LEU A 239 -7.46 12.30 27.71
CA LEU A 239 -8.89 12.50 27.93
C LEU A 239 -9.48 11.19 28.43
N ASN A 240 -10.55 11.28 29.22
CA ASN A 240 -11.26 10.07 29.62
C ASN A 240 -11.93 9.43 28.39
N GLY A 241 -11.69 8.13 28.21
CA GLY A 241 -12.21 7.31 27.13
C GLY A 241 -11.35 7.36 25.88
N ASN A 242 -11.73 6.56 24.89
CA ASN A 242 -10.86 6.26 23.74
C ASN A 242 -10.89 7.29 22.61
N ASN A 243 -11.42 8.50 22.84
CA ASN A 243 -11.53 9.53 21.80
C ASN A 243 -10.49 10.62 22.07
N GLU A 244 -9.29 10.43 21.55
CA GLU A 244 -8.18 11.35 21.70
C GLU A 244 -7.61 11.78 20.35
N THR A 245 -7.06 12.99 20.28
CA THR A 245 -6.51 13.54 19.04
C THR A 245 -5.30 14.43 19.31
N CYS A 246 -4.25 14.19 18.54
CA CYS A 246 -3.06 15.03 18.43
C CYS A 246 -2.99 15.64 17.04
N THR A 247 -2.81 16.95 16.95
CA THR A 247 -2.69 17.66 15.67
C THR A 247 -1.36 18.40 15.63
N PHE A 248 -0.61 18.21 14.55
CA PHE A 248 0.67 18.85 14.30
C PHE A 248 0.61 19.63 12.98
N GLN A 249 1.01 20.90 13.01
CA GLN A 249 1.10 21.73 11.81
C GLN A 249 2.54 21.72 11.29
N ASN A 250 2.70 21.49 9.99
CA ASN A 250 3.99 21.38 9.31
C ASN A 250 4.97 20.45 10.05
N PRO A 251 4.58 19.20 10.35
CA PRO A 251 5.45 18.27 11.07
C PRO A 251 6.77 18.05 10.32
N THR A 252 7.85 17.85 11.07
CA THR A 252 9.13 17.48 10.47
C THR A 252 8.97 16.12 9.77
N PRO A 253 9.52 15.93 8.57
CA PRO A 253 9.49 14.62 7.90
C PRO A 253 10.28 13.56 8.66
N GLY A 254 9.86 12.30 8.56
CA GLY A 254 10.46 11.18 9.27
C GLY A 254 9.51 10.50 10.26
N THR A 255 10.01 9.44 10.90
CA THR A 255 9.37 8.74 12.02
C THR A 255 9.63 9.42 13.34
#